data_AF-A0A925P1Q3-F1
#
_entry.id   AF-A0A925P1Q3-F1
#
_cell.length_a   1.000
_cell.length_b   1.000
_cell.length_c   1.000
_cell.angle_alpha   90.00
_cell.angle_beta   90.00
_cell.angle_gamma   90.00
#
_symmetry.space_group_name_H-M   'P 1'
#
loop_
_entity.id
_entity.type
_entity.pdbx_description
1 polymer ?
#
loop_
_entity_poly.entity_id
_entity_poly.type
_entity_poly.pdbx_seq_one_letter_code
_entity_poly.pdbx_strand_id
1 'polypeptide(L)' 'VVTVQRDACGGCFNKIPPQRQMDIASRKKVIVCEYCGRILVDKDILDQVETVD' A
#
# COMPACT_ATOMS: atom_id res chain seq x y z
N VAL A 1 8.23 -2.32 3.40
CA VAL A 1 6.75 -2.28 3.46
C VAL A 1 6.35 -0.82 3.58
N VAL A 2 5.37 -0.34 2.79
CA VAL A 2 4.93 1.08 2.78
C VAL A 2 3.43 1.18 2.46
N THR A 3 2.81 2.31 2.80
CA THR A 3 1.43 2.65 2.43
C THR A 3 1.29 3.25 1.05
N VAL A 4 0.05 3.36 0.59
CA VAL A 4 -0.34 4.26 -0.51
C VAL A 4 -0.55 5.67 0.04
N GLN A 5 0.04 6.67 -0.61
CA GLN A 5 -0.10 8.08 -0.26
C GLN A 5 -0.41 8.88 -1.54
N ARG A 6 -1.55 9.58 -1.59
CA ARG A 6 -1.96 10.41 -2.75
C ARG A 6 -1.83 9.65 -4.08
N ASP A 7 -2.44 8.46 -4.15
CA ASP A 7 -2.39 7.56 -5.32
C ASP A 7 -1.00 7.06 -5.72
N ALA A 8 0.01 7.20 -4.84
CA ALA A 8 1.39 6.83 -5.10
C ALA A 8 1.97 5.91 -4.01
N CYS A 9 3.06 5.22 -4.36
CA CYS A 9 3.84 4.42 -3.41
C CYS A 9 4.47 5.34 -2.35
N GLY A 10 4.17 5.13 -1.07
CA GLY A 10 4.73 5.92 0.04
C GLY A 10 6.24 5.79 0.24
N GLY A 11 6.93 4.92 -0.52
CA GLY A 11 8.39 4.75 -0.45
C GLY A 11 9.18 5.32 -1.62
N CYS A 12 8.60 5.43 -2.83
CA CYS A 12 9.29 5.96 -4.01
C CYS A 12 8.48 7.00 -4.80
N PHE A 13 7.27 7.32 -4.34
CA PHE A 13 6.39 8.35 -4.89
C PHE A 13 5.96 8.16 -6.36
N ASN A 14 6.22 7.00 -6.94
CA ASN A 14 5.65 6.65 -8.23
C ASN A 14 4.16 6.37 -8.14
N LYS A 15 3.42 6.81 -9.16
CA LYS A 15 1.97 6.66 -9.26
C LYS A 15 1.58 5.18 -9.35
N ILE A 16 0.55 4.81 -8.59
CA ILE A 16 -0.03 3.47 -8.60
C ILE A 16 -1.28 3.49 -9.47
N PRO A 17 -1.40 2.64 -10.50
CA PRO A 17 -2.59 2.57 -11.34
C PRO A 17 -3.86 2.27 -10.52
N PRO A 18 -5.04 2.84 -10.86
CA PRO A 18 -6.29 2.64 -10.10
C PRO A 18 -6.63 1.17 -9.85
N GLN A 19 -6.42 0.30 -10.85
CA GLN A 19 -6.65 -1.13 -10.72
C GLN A 19 -5.81 -1.78 -9.59
N ARG A 20 -4.56 -1.34 -9.42
CA ARG A 20 -3.70 -1.84 -8.34
C ARG A 20 -4.10 -1.26 -6.99
N GLN A 21 -4.62 -0.04 -6.95
CA GLN A 21 -5.17 0.53 -5.72
C GLN A 21 -6.38 -0.29 -5.24
N MET A 22 -7.27 -0.68 -6.15
CA MET A 22 -8.39 -1.59 -5.84
C MET A 22 -7.90 -2.95 -5.33
N ASP A 23 -6.86 -3.51 -5.95
CA ASP A 23 -6.24 -4.75 -5.49
C ASP A 23 -5.67 -4.63 -4.05
N ILE A 24 -5.00 -3.51 -3.73
CA ILE A 24 -4.46 -3.21 -2.40
C ILE A 24 -5.61 -3.10 -1.38
N ALA A 25 -6.65 -2.32 -1.70
CA ALA A 25 -7.82 -2.14 -0.85
C ALA A 25 -8.60 -3.45 -0.63
N SER A 26 -8.56 -4.38 -1.60
CA SER A 26 -9.23 -5.69 -1.48
C SER A 26 -8.58 -6.61 -0.43
N ARG A 27 -7.30 -6.38 -0.09
CA ARG A 27 -6.52 -7.18 0.88
C ARG A 27 -6.48 -8.70 0.57
N LYS A 28 -6.71 -9.10 -0.68
CA LYS A 28 -6.80 -10.52 -1.09
C LYS A 28 -5.46 -11.18 -1.41
N LYS A 29 -4.43 -10.40 -1.71
CA LYS A 29 -3.09 -10.88 -2.09
C LYS A 29 -2.03 -9.84 -1.73
N VAL A 30 -0.79 -10.28 -1.57
CA VAL A 30 0.34 -9.37 -1.37
C VAL A 30 0.60 -8.60 -2.66
N ILE A 31 0.59 -7.27 -2.59
CA ILE A 31 0.90 -6.38 -3.71
C ILE A 31 2.26 -5.73 -3.47
N VAL A 32 3.09 -5.68 -4.51
CA VAL A 32 4.38 -4.99 -4.49
C VAL A 32 4.36 -3.80 -5.45
N CYS A 33 5.08 -2.74 -5.07
CA CYS A 33 5.33 -1.61 -5.95
C CYS A 33 6.18 -2.07 -7.15
N GLU A 34 5.71 -1.80 -8.37
CA GLU A 34 6.42 -2.15 -9.61
C GLU A 34 7.73 -1.40 -9.84
N TYR A 35 7.94 -0.28 -9.15
CA TYR A 35 9.13 0.56 -9.32
C TYR A 35 10.23 0.28 -8.30
N CYS A 36 9.88 -0.05 -7.05
CA CYS A 36 10.86 -0.19 -5.97
C CYS A 36 10.75 -1.51 -5.18
N GLY A 37 9.82 -2.40 -5.56
CA GLY A 37 9.66 -3.71 -4.94
C GLY A 37 9.13 -3.72 -3.51
N ARG A 38 8.90 -2.56 -2.88
CA ARG A 38 8.33 -2.51 -1.53
C ARG A 38 6.89 -3.05 -1.54
N ILE A 39 6.55 -3.87 -0.54
CA ILE A 39 5.19 -4.33 -0.29
C ILE A 39 4.30 -3.12 0.00
N LEU A 40 3.20 -3.01 -0.73
CA LEU A 40 2.16 -2.00 -0.56
C LEU A 40 1.09 -2.53 0.38
N VAL A 41 0.81 -1.77 1.43
CA VAL A 41 -0.18 -2.13 2.46
C VAL A 41 -1.25 -1.04 2.50
N ASP A 42 -2.49 -1.48 2.67
CA ASP A 42 -3.62 -0.60 2.85
C ASP A 42 -3.51 0.17 4.18
N LYS A 43 -3.91 1.45 4.19
CA LYS A 43 -3.66 2.33 5.35
C LYS A 43 -4.38 1.84 6.61
N ASP A 44 -5.62 1.34 6.49
CA ASP A 44 -6.39 0.96 7.68
C ASP A 44 -5.80 -0.27 8.39
N ILE A 45 -4.96 -1.06 7.69
CA ILE A 45 -4.26 -2.19 8.33
C ILE A 45 -3.23 -1.67 9.33
N LEU A 46 -2.52 -0.58 9.01
CA LEU A 46 -1.50 -0.02 9.91
C LEU A 46 -2.14 0.63 11.13
N ASP A 47 -3.27 1.31 10.96
CA ASP A 47 -3.99 1.95 12.06
C ASP A 47 -4.47 0.92 13.11
N GLN A 48 -4.67 -0.35 12.74
CA GLN A 48 -5.01 -1.43 13.68
C GLN A 48 -3.82 -1.98 14.47
N VAL A 49 -2.59 -1.79 13.98
CA VAL A 49 -1.38 -2.28 14.64
C VAL A 49 -0.89 -1.29 15.71
N GLU A 50 -1.20 0.00 15.60
CA GLU A 50 -0.80 1.02 16.57
C GLU A 50 -1.68 1.06 17.84
N THR A 51 -2.81 0.34 17.88
CA THR A 51 -3.72 0.33 19.05
C THR A 51 -3.41 -0.73 20.11
N VAL A 52 -2.28 -1.42 20.01
CA VAL A 52 -1.87 -2.49 20.96
C VAL A 52 -0.69 -2.13 21.87
N ASP A 53 -0.28 -0.85 21.90
CA ASP A 53 0.71 -0.34 22.85
C ASP A 53 0.08 0.22 24.14
#